data_AF-A0A3D8INB2-F1
#
_entry.id   AF-A0A3D8INB2-F1
#
_cell.length_a   1.000
_cell.length_b   1.000
_cell.length_c   1.000
_cell.angle_alpha   90.00
_cell.angle_beta   90.00
_cell.angle_gamma   90.00
#
_symmetry.space_group_name_H-M   'P 1'
#
loop_
_entity.id
_entity.type
_entity.pdbx_description
1 polymer ?
#
loop_
_entity_poly.entity_id
_entity_poly.type
_entity_poly.pdbx_seq_one_letter_code
_entity_poly.pdbx_strand_id
1 'polypeptide(L)'
;MQIEFRKINERSKYIDIVHTQDSMQILESEETIGLKGELKRVDSKLVQFQGKLHGNLELICVRSGKSFRERIDCDLVLYFSDGVWKTQSQTNNLNLDVIEFFEGFIDFNFILESEVESIRLDYNIQTNIEE
;
A
#
# COMPACT_ATOMS: atom_id res chain seq x y z
N MET A 1 -7.09 3.01 -9.12
CA MET A 1 -8.20 2.07 -9.39
C MET A 1 -9.13 2.08 -8.19
N GLN A 2 -10.45 2.08 -8.39
CA GLN A 2 -11.42 1.99 -7.29
C GLN A 2 -12.23 0.69 -7.35
N ILE A 3 -12.46 0.06 -6.20
CA ILE A 3 -13.30 -1.14 -6.07
C ILE A 3 -14.36 -0.92 -4.99
N GLU A 4 -15.63 -1.07 -5.36
CA GLU A 4 -16.74 -1.05 -4.40
C GLU A 4 -16.62 -2.20 -3.40
N PHE A 5 -16.79 -1.93 -2.11
CA PHE A 5 -16.77 -2.95 -1.07
C PHE A 5 -17.75 -4.09 -1.38
N ARG A 6 -18.98 -3.76 -1.81
CA ARG A 6 -20.03 -4.75 -2.13
C ARG A 6 -19.67 -5.71 -3.27
N LYS A 7 -18.66 -5.40 -4.09
CA LYS A 7 -18.19 -6.28 -5.18
C LYS A 7 -17.16 -7.31 -4.70
N ILE A 8 -16.68 -7.20 -3.46
CA ILE A 8 -15.71 -8.14 -2.85
C ILE A 8 -16.48 -9.10 -1.95
N ASN A 9 -16.34 -10.39 -2.22
CA ASN A 9 -16.96 -11.46 -1.45
C ASN A 9 -15.90 -12.28 -0.70
N GLU A 10 -16.30 -13.41 -0.11
CA GLU A 10 -15.39 -14.30 0.65
C GLU A 10 -14.40 -15.06 -0.24
N ARG A 11 -14.64 -15.14 -1.55
CA ARG A 11 -13.66 -15.68 -2.51
C ARG A 11 -12.62 -14.62 -2.78
N SER A 12 -11.35 -15.05 -2.82
CA SER A 12 -10.25 -14.13 -3.13
C SER A 12 -10.41 -13.55 -4.53
N LYS A 13 -10.20 -12.23 -4.63
CA LYS A 13 -10.08 -11.52 -5.89
C LYS A 13 -8.64 -11.04 -6.03
N TYR A 14 -7.95 -11.54 -7.04
CA TYR A 14 -6.60 -11.09 -7.34
C TYR A 14 -6.62 -9.70 -8.00
N ILE A 15 -5.67 -8.85 -7.59
CA ILE A 15 -5.38 -7.56 -8.20
C ILE A 15 -3.90 -7.47 -8.49
N ASP A 16 -3.57 -6.74 -9.56
CA ASP A 16 -2.21 -6.39 -9.94
C ASP A 16 -2.30 -5.02 -10.61
N ILE A 17 -1.79 -4.02 -9.91
CA ILE A 17 -1.80 -2.62 -10.35
C ILE A 17 -0.37 -2.10 -10.32
N VAL A 18 -0.01 -1.35 -11.35
CA VAL A 18 1.29 -0.68 -11.45
C VAL A 18 1.06 0.73 -11.95
N HIS A 19 1.70 1.67 -11.28
CA HIS A 19 1.71 3.08 -11.59
C HIS A 19 3.13 3.52 -11.95
N THR A 20 3.15 4.51 -12.83
CA THR A 20 4.31 5.26 -13.31
C THR A 20 3.99 6.76 -13.19
N GLN A 21 4.95 7.62 -13.47
CA GLN A 21 4.76 9.08 -13.50
C GLN A 21 3.52 9.53 -14.30
N ASP A 22 3.19 8.87 -15.42
CA ASP A 22 2.02 9.23 -16.26
C ASP A 22 0.67 8.99 -15.57
N SER A 23 0.63 8.10 -14.57
CA SER A 23 -0.59 7.63 -13.90
C SER A 23 -0.65 7.98 -12.42
N MET A 24 0.44 8.52 -11.85
CA MET A 24 0.55 8.94 -10.46
C MET A 24 1.59 10.07 -10.35
N GLN A 25 1.11 11.29 -10.11
CA GLN A 25 1.92 12.52 -10.23
C GLN A 25 3.04 12.65 -9.18
N ILE A 26 2.93 11.93 -8.05
CA ILE A 26 3.96 11.95 -7.01
C ILE A 26 5.24 11.19 -7.42
N LEU A 27 5.18 10.39 -8.49
CA LEU A 27 6.31 9.61 -8.97
C LEU A 27 7.21 10.46 -9.88
N GLU A 28 8.51 10.34 -9.68
CA GLU A 28 9.53 10.94 -10.52
C GLU A 28 9.80 10.11 -11.80
N SER A 29 10.69 10.62 -12.65
CA SER A 29 11.01 9.97 -13.91
C SER A 29 11.63 8.59 -13.68
N GLU A 30 11.13 7.59 -14.41
CA GLU A 30 11.55 6.18 -14.29
C GLU A 30 11.18 5.49 -12.97
N GLU A 31 10.47 6.18 -12.06
CA GLU A 31 9.88 5.54 -10.89
C GLU A 31 8.67 4.69 -11.25
N THR A 32 8.52 3.59 -10.52
CA THR A 32 7.40 2.67 -10.65
C THR A 32 6.97 2.20 -9.27
N ILE A 33 5.68 2.09 -9.04
CA ILE A 33 5.15 1.45 -7.83
C ILE A 33 3.91 0.66 -8.17
N GLY A 34 3.75 -0.50 -7.56
CA GLY A 34 2.65 -1.38 -7.82
C GLY A 34 2.31 -2.23 -6.63
N LEU A 35 1.09 -2.73 -6.64
CA LEU A 35 0.55 -3.58 -5.60
C LEU A 35 -0.12 -4.77 -6.27
N LYS A 36 0.27 -5.97 -5.83
CA LYS A 36 -0.28 -7.22 -6.36
C LYS A 36 -0.60 -8.18 -5.24
N GLY A 37 -1.74 -8.85 -5.32
CA GLY A 37 -2.17 -9.75 -4.26
C GLY A 37 -3.66 -10.02 -4.28
N GLU A 38 -4.16 -10.54 -3.17
CA GLU A 38 -5.54 -11.00 -3.03
C GLU A 38 -6.35 -10.09 -2.10
N LEU A 39 -7.56 -9.79 -2.53
CA LEU A 39 -8.61 -9.16 -1.73
C LEU A 39 -9.60 -10.20 -1.27
N LYS A 40 -9.92 -10.22 0.03
CA LYS A 40 -10.90 -11.12 0.61
C LYS A 40 -11.74 -10.40 1.63
N ARG A 41 -13.07 -10.57 1.57
CA ARG A 41 -13.96 -10.10 2.64
C ARG A 41 -13.77 -11.00 3.87
N VAL A 42 -13.50 -10.39 5.02
CA VAL A 42 -13.27 -11.08 6.30
C VAL A 42 -14.33 -10.74 7.36
N ASP A 43 -15.05 -9.64 7.19
CA ASP A 43 -16.25 -9.27 7.97
C ASP A 43 -17.24 -8.53 7.04
N SER A 44 -18.46 -8.32 7.52
CA SER A 44 -19.52 -7.48 6.95
C SER A 44 -19.03 -6.13 6.41
N LYS A 45 -18.05 -5.50 7.08
CA LYS A 45 -17.47 -4.20 6.70
C LYS A 45 -15.96 -4.22 6.48
N LEU A 46 -15.32 -5.39 6.61
CA LEU A 46 -13.86 -5.50 6.59
C LEU A 46 -13.41 -6.36 5.42
N VAL A 47 -12.51 -5.78 4.62
CA VAL A 47 -11.82 -6.47 3.52
C VAL A 47 -10.35 -6.50 3.86
N GLN A 48 -9.73 -7.66 3.70
CA GLN A 48 -8.29 -7.84 3.83
C GLN A 48 -7.66 -7.80 2.43
N PHE A 49 -6.58 -7.06 2.29
CA PHE A 49 -5.58 -7.22 1.24
C PHE A 49 -4.38 -7.99 1.77
N GLN A 50 -3.91 -8.98 1.02
CA GLN A 50 -2.66 -9.68 1.30
C GLN A 50 -1.88 -9.84 0.01
N GLY A 51 -0.67 -9.29 -0.02
CA GLY A 51 0.13 -9.29 -1.23
C GLY A 51 1.48 -8.62 -1.05
N LYS A 52 1.92 -7.94 -2.10
CA LYS A 52 3.20 -7.26 -2.16
C LYS A 52 3.05 -5.85 -2.71
N LEU A 53 3.79 -4.93 -2.12
CA LEU A 53 4.14 -3.65 -2.72
C LEU A 53 5.49 -3.82 -3.42
N HIS A 54 5.58 -3.38 -4.67
CA HIS A 54 6.78 -3.57 -5.48
C HIS A 54 7.01 -2.42 -6.44
N GLY A 55 8.26 -2.16 -6.78
CA GLY A 55 8.58 -1.02 -7.64
C GLY A 55 10.05 -0.64 -7.62
N ASN A 56 10.33 0.53 -8.16
CA ASN A 56 11.62 1.20 -8.07
C ASN A 56 11.36 2.66 -7.75
N LEU A 57 11.94 3.14 -6.65
CA LEU A 57 11.82 4.52 -6.19
C LEU A 57 13.20 5.17 -6.05
N GLU A 58 13.27 6.47 -6.27
CA GLU A 58 14.40 7.31 -5.91
C GLU A 58 14.21 7.79 -4.48
N LEU A 59 15.14 7.41 -3.60
CA LEU A 59 15.09 7.68 -2.17
C LEU A 59 16.32 8.50 -1.75
N ILE A 60 16.21 9.23 -0.64
CA ILE A 60 17.32 10.02 -0.11
C ILE A 60 17.98 9.25 1.03
N CYS A 61 19.29 9.00 0.91
CA CYS A 61 20.05 8.36 1.97
C CYS A 61 20.21 9.30 3.16
N VAL A 62 19.70 8.91 4.33
CA VAL A 62 19.71 9.75 5.54
C VAL A 62 21.11 10.01 6.09
N ARG A 63 22.10 9.18 5.71
CA ARG A 63 23.50 9.34 6.13
C ARG A 63 24.29 10.29 5.24
N SER A 64 24.09 10.23 3.92
CA SER A 64 24.90 10.96 2.94
C SER A 64 24.17 12.14 2.31
N GLY A 65 22.83 12.19 2.40
CA GLY A 65 21.97 13.15 1.72
C GLY A 65 21.87 12.93 0.20
N LYS A 66 22.48 11.87 -0.34
CA LYS A 66 22.45 11.57 -1.77
C LYS A 66 21.20 10.77 -2.13
N SER A 67 20.65 11.04 -3.31
CA SER A 67 19.62 10.18 -3.87
C SER A 67 20.21 8.85 -4.35
N PHE A 68 19.41 7.79 -4.25
CA PHE A 68 19.75 6.47 -4.76
C PHE A 68 18.47 5.75 -5.19
N ARG A 69 18.58 4.85 -6.17
CA ARG A 69 17.46 4.01 -6.59
C ARG A 69 17.39 2.77 -5.71
N GLU A 70 16.22 2.52 -5.17
CA GLU A 70 15.92 1.34 -4.36
C GLU A 70 14.83 0.51 -5.06
N ARG A 71 15.04 -0.81 -5.09
CA ARG A 71 14.02 -1.73 -5.57
C ARG A 71 13.11 -2.08 -4.40
N ILE A 72 11.85 -1.70 -4.51
CA ILE A 72 10.82 -2.05 -3.53
C ILE A 72 10.30 -3.47 -3.84
N ASP A 73 10.31 -4.34 -2.84
CA ASP A 73 9.67 -5.67 -2.86
C ASP A 73 9.39 -6.08 -1.40
N CYS A 74 8.28 -5.61 -0.85
CA CYS A 74 7.87 -5.89 0.52
C CYS A 74 6.51 -6.58 0.56
N ASP A 75 6.36 -7.51 1.51
CA ASP A 75 5.07 -8.11 1.83
C ASP A 75 4.18 -7.06 2.51
N LEU A 76 2.92 -6.99 2.10
CA LEU A 76 1.96 -6.00 2.59
C LEU A 76 0.63 -6.68 2.93
N VAL A 77 0.18 -6.46 4.16
CA VAL A 77 -1.14 -6.88 4.63
C VAL A 77 -1.86 -5.67 5.17
N LEU A 78 -2.96 -5.31 4.51
CA LEU A 78 -3.79 -4.16 4.87
C LEU A 78 -5.22 -4.61 5.10
N TYR A 79 -5.94 -3.88 5.94
CA TYR A 79 -7.36 -4.05 6.16
C TYR A 79 -8.10 -2.78 5.77
N PHE A 80 -9.20 -2.93 5.07
CA PHE A 80 -10.02 -1.84 4.60
C PHE A 80 -11.39 -1.93 5.28
N SER A 81 -11.76 -0.88 6.00
CA SER A 81 -13.04 -0.78 6.69
C SER A 81 -14.00 0.13 5.91
N ASP A 82 -15.21 -0.35 5.67
CA ASP A 82 -16.32 0.46 5.13
C ASP A 82 -16.99 1.25 6.28
N GLY A 83 -16.42 2.42 6.55
CA GLY A 83 -16.72 3.31 7.67
C GLY A 83 -15.79 3.12 8.87
N VAL A 84 -16.19 3.69 10.00
CA VAL A 84 -15.38 3.72 11.24
C VAL A 84 -15.06 2.31 11.74
N TRP A 85 -13.77 2.04 11.93
CA TRP A 85 -13.23 0.84 12.55
C TRP A 85 -13.24 0.97 14.08
N LYS A 86 -14.15 0.23 14.73
CA LYS A 86 -14.26 0.23 16.19
C LYS A 86 -13.41 -0.90 16.78
N THR A 87 -12.19 -0.56 17.20
CA THR A 87 -11.22 -1.47 17.83
C THR A 87 -11.81 -2.27 19.01
N GLN A 88 -12.73 -1.67 19.79
CA GLN A 88 -13.34 -2.32 20.97
C GLN A 88 -14.42 -3.37 20.63
N SER A 89 -14.97 -3.39 19.42
CA SER A 89 -16.07 -4.28 19.04
C SER A 89 -15.64 -5.60 18.41
N GLN A 90 -14.34 -5.88 18.38
CA GLN A 90 -13.77 -7.02 17.66
C GLN A 90 -13.08 -7.96 18.65
N THR A 91 -13.34 -9.26 18.49
CA THR A 91 -13.01 -10.32 19.46
C THR A 91 -11.52 -10.61 19.60
N ASN A 92 -10.67 -10.03 18.75
CA ASN A 92 -9.24 -10.30 18.70
C ASN A 92 -8.46 -8.98 18.78
N ASN A 93 -7.69 -8.80 19.86
CA ASN A 93 -6.71 -7.74 20.09
C ASN A 93 -5.56 -7.79 19.06
N LEU A 94 -5.87 -7.60 17.78
CA LEU A 94 -4.88 -7.57 16.71
C LEU A 94 -4.57 -6.10 16.41
N ASN A 95 -3.29 -5.74 16.42
CA ASN A 95 -2.78 -4.50 15.84
C ASN A 95 -2.88 -4.63 14.31
N LEU A 96 -4.10 -4.50 13.80
CA LEU A 96 -4.37 -4.51 12.36
C LEU A 96 -4.05 -3.13 11.81
N ASP A 97 -3.39 -3.10 10.65
CA ASP A 97 -3.26 -1.89 9.86
C ASP A 97 -4.56 -1.66 9.07
N VAL A 98 -5.41 -0.78 9.60
CA VAL A 98 -6.77 -0.56 9.07
C VAL A 98 -6.89 0.83 8.47
N ILE A 99 -7.27 0.87 7.20
CA ILE A 99 -7.61 2.08 6.46
C ILE A 99 -9.13 2.20 6.39
N GLU A 100 -9.66 3.33 6.86
CA GLU A 100 -11.09 3.61 6.88
C GLU A 100 -11.53 4.35 5.61
N PHE A 101 -12.52 3.81 4.91
CA PHE A 101 -13.13 4.43 3.73
C PHE A 101 -14.58 4.80 4.03
N PHE A 102 -15.03 5.97 3.58
CA PHE A 102 -16.37 6.48 3.89
C PHE A 102 -17.32 6.54 2.70
N GLU A 103 -16.83 6.28 1.49
CA GLU A 103 -17.61 6.37 0.25
C GLU A 103 -18.11 5.00 -0.26
N GLY A 104 -17.78 3.90 0.42
CA GLY A 104 -18.13 2.55 -0.01
C GLY A 104 -17.25 2.02 -1.15
N PHE A 105 -16.12 2.66 -1.42
CA PHE A 105 -15.09 2.23 -2.38
C PHE A 105 -13.72 2.18 -1.70
N ILE A 106 -12.92 1.19 -2.06
CA ILE A 106 -11.49 1.12 -1.77
C ILE A 106 -10.76 1.83 -2.91
N ASP A 107 -10.01 2.87 -2.60
CA ASP A 107 -9.19 3.59 -3.57
C ASP A 107 -7.72 3.15 -3.47
N PHE A 108 -7.29 2.37 -4.47
CA PHE A 108 -5.92 1.86 -4.52
C PHE A 108 -4.89 2.90 -4.97
N ASN A 109 -5.31 3.99 -5.63
CA ASN A 109 -4.39 5.08 -5.93
C ASN A 109 -4.00 5.78 -4.63
N PHE A 110 -4.99 6.07 -3.78
CA PHE A 110 -4.76 6.64 -2.45
C PHE A 110 -3.85 5.75 -1.60
N ILE A 111 -4.11 4.43 -1.57
CA ILE A 111 -3.27 3.48 -0.83
C ILE A 111 -1.83 3.56 -1.33
N LEU A 112 -1.60 3.39 -2.63
CA LEU A 112 -0.25 3.43 -3.20
C LEU A 112 0.45 4.76 -2.96
N GLU A 113 -0.25 5.88 -3.09
CA GLU A 113 0.28 7.21 -2.80
C GLU A 113 0.72 7.31 -1.34
N SER A 114 -0.11 6.85 -0.39
CA SER A 114 0.24 6.83 1.03
C SER A 114 1.43 5.91 1.35
N GLU A 115 1.56 4.76 0.68
CA GLU A 115 2.69 3.85 0.87
C GLU A 115 4.00 4.45 0.34
N VAL A 116 3.97 5.10 -0.84
CA VAL A 116 5.15 5.78 -1.40
C VAL A 116 5.62 6.89 -0.47
N GLU A 117 4.71 7.71 0.04
CA GLU A 117 5.05 8.77 0.99
C GLU A 117 5.58 8.21 2.32
N SER A 118 4.99 7.12 2.82
CA SER A 118 5.48 6.41 4.00
C SER A 118 6.94 5.93 3.81
N ILE A 119 7.24 5.31 2.67
CA ILE A 119 8.59 4.86 2.32
C ILE A 119 9.56 6.04 2.24
N ARG A 120 9.17 7.14 1.58
CA ARG A 120 10.02 8.32 1.42
C ARG A 120 10.33 9.01 2.75
N LEU A 121 9.40 8.96 3.71
CA LEU A 121 9.56 9.50 5.05
C LEU A 121 10.39 8.59 5.99
N ASP A 122 10.60 7.33 5.62
CA ASP A 122 11.40 6.40 6.42
C ASP A 122 12.91 6.71 6.37
N TYR A 123 13.65 6.15 7.32
CA TYR A 123 15.10 6.28 7.42
C TYR A 123 15.83 5.39 6.40
N ASN A 124 15.78 5.81 5.13
CA ASN A 124 16.41 5.12 4.02
C ASN A 124 17.94 5.20 4.08
N ILE A 125 18.61 4.04 4.09
CA ILE A 125 20.08 3.95 4.11
C ILE A 125 20.54 3.16 2.88
N GLN A 126 21.30 3.81 2.01
CA GLN A 126 21.97 3.14 0.90
C GLN A 126 22.98 2.12 1.44
N THR A 127 22.74 0.82 1.22
CA THR A 127 23.62 -0.27 1.68
C THR A 127 24.79 -0.54 0.73
N ASN A 128 24.76 0.00 -0.49
CA ASN A 128 25.84 -0.10 -1.45
C ASN A 128 26.73 1.15 -1.37
N ILE A 129 27.63 1.18 -0.38
CA ILE A 129 28.81 2.02 -0.45
C ILE A 129 29.87 1.14 -1.09
N GLU A 130 30.09 1.25 -2.40
CA GLU A 130 31.37 0.82 -2.96
C GLU A 130 32.43 1.72 -2.32
N GLU A 131 33.23 1.15 -1.42
CA GLU A 131 34.44 1.77 -0.83
C GLU A 131 35.53 1.98 -1.89
#